data_AF-T1CBC0-F1
#
_entry.id   AF-T1CBC0-F1
#
_cell.length_a   1.000
_cell.length_b   1.000
_cell.length_c   1.000
_cell.angle_alpha   90.00
_cell.angle_beta   90.00
_cell.angle_gamma   90.00
#
_symmetry.space_group_name_H-M   'P 1'
#
loop_
_entity.id
_entity.type
_entity.pdbx_description
1 polymer ?
#
loop_
_entity_poly.entity_id
_entity_poly.type
_entity_poly.pdbx_seq_one_letter_code
_entity_poly.pdbx_strand_id
1 'polypeptide(L)'
;MLLDSVQAGQAGGVLSPASLAALDAALEQAGERHVLVCLHHHPVPMGSRWLDRVALANPEALFAVIDKHPRVRGLLWGHVHQSFDALRNGVRLLATPSTCAQFRPRTEQFEVDPLPAAYRTLELRADGSIATELVWVEDSARRGSIGAA
;
A
#
# COMPACT_ATOMS: atom_id res chain seq x y z
N MET A 1 -9.87 -3.70 -7.29
CA MET A 1 -10.91 -3.59 -6.26
C MET A 1 -10.42 -2.68 -5.14
N LEU A 2 -11.26 -1.79 -4.63
CA LEU A 2 -10.93 -0.88 -3.53
C LEU A 2 -11.66 -1.32 -2.26
N LEU A 3 -10.94 -1.47 -1.17
CA LEU A 3 -11.46 -1.82 0.15
C LEU A 3 -11.35 -0.63 1.09
N ASP A 4 -12.43 -0.37 1.82
CA ASP A 4 -12.37 0.50 2.98
C ASP A 4 -11.97 -0.29 4.22
N SER A 5 -10.92 0.18 4.89
CA SER A 5 -10.37 -0.39 6.12
C SER A 5 -10.43 0.59 7.28
N VAL A 6 -11.00 1.78 7.09
CA VAL A 6 -11.06 2.85 8.09
C VAL A 6 -12.04 2.48 9.19
N GLN A 7 -11.60 2.67 10.44
CA GLN A 7 -12.47 2.60 11.60
C GLN A 7 -12.60 4.00 12.21
N ALA A 8 -13.83 4.47 12.39
CA ALA A 8 -14.09 5.81 12.89
C ALA A 8 -13.41 6.04 14.25
N GLY A 9 -12.64 7.12 14.35
CA GLY A 9 -11.92 7.50 15.57
C GLY A 9 -10.68 6.66 15.89
N GLN A 10 -10.26 5.74 15.01
CA GLN A 10 -9.08 4.91 15.19
C GLN A 10 -8.05 5.20 14.09
N ALA A 11 -6.77 5.17 14.47
CA ALA A 11 -5.66 5.29 13.51
C ALA A 11 -5.37 3.96 12.80
N GLY A 12 -5.68 2.83 13.45
CA GLY A 12 -5.59 1.50 12.85
C GLY A 12 -6.82 1.15 12.02
N GLY A 13 -6.67 0.11 11.20
CA GLY A 13 -7.72 -0.33 10.30
C GLY A 13 -8.29 -1.70 10.65
N VAL A 14 -9.48 -2.00 10.15
CA VAL A 14 -10.09 -3.33 10.22
C VAL A 14 -11.00 -3.56 9.01
N LEU A 15 -11.03 -4.78 8.49
CA LEU A 15 -12.01 -5.18 7.49
C LEU A 15 -13.17 -5.90 8.18
N SER A 16 -14.39 -5.39 8.01
CA SER A 16 -15.57 -6.05 8.56
C SER A 16 -15.84 -7.38 7.85
N PRO A 17 -16.55 -8.33 8.48
CA PRO A 17 -16.98 -9.57 7.82
C PRO A 17 -17.76 -9.31 6.53
N ALA A 18 -18.58 -8.25 6.48
CA ALA A 18 -19.31 -7.85 5.28
C ALA A 18 -18.36 -7.37 4.16
N SER A 19 -17.33 -6.61 4.50
CA SER A 19 -16.30 -6.16 3.54
C SER A 19 -15.51 -7.34 2.96
N LEU A 20 -15.16 -8.32 3.81
CA LEU A 20 -14.48 -9.54 3.39
C LEU A 20 -15.37 -10.44 2.52
N ALA A 21 -16.65 -10.59 2.85
CA ALA A 21 -17.61 -11.32 2.01
C ALA A 21 -17.82 -10.63 0.65
N ALA A 22 -17.89 -9.30 0.64
CA ALA A 22 -17.97 -8.52 -0.60
C ALA A 22 -16.71 -8.66 -1.46
N LEU A 23 -15.53 -8.74 -0.84
CA LEU A 23 -14.27 -9.07 -1.52
C LEU A 23 -14.32 -10.45 -2.17
N ASP A 24 -14.70 -11.48 -1.42
CA ASP A 24 -14.77 -12.86 -1.93
C ASP A 24 -15.70 -12.92 -3.16
N ALA A 25 -16.90 -12.38 -3.03
CA ALA A 25 -17.89 -12.34 -4.11
C ALA A 25 -17.42 -11.53 -5.33
N ALA A 26 -16.78 -10.38 -5.12
CA ALA A 26 -16.26 -9.57 -6.22
C ALA A 26 -15.11 -10.25 -6.97
N LEU A 27 -14.27 -11.02 -6.26
CA LEU A 27 -13.19 -11.81 -6.86
C LEU A 27 -13.73 -13.01 -7.64
N GLU A 28 -14.77 -13.68 -7.17
CA GLU A 28 -15.48 -14.71 -7.94
C GLU A 28 -16.07 -14.15 -9.24
N GLN A 29 -16.74 -13.00 -9.15
CA GLN A 29 -17.33 -12.30 -10.29
C GLN A 29 -16.29 -11.72 -11.25
N ALA A 30 -15.02 -11.61 -10.84
CA ALA A 30 -13.95 -11.17 -11.72
C ALA A 30 -13.76 -12.11 -12.92
N GLY A 31 -14.20 -13.38 -12.83
CA GLY A 31 -13.97 -14.37 -13.89
C GLY A 31 -12.48 -14.44 -14.21
N GLU A 32 -12.11 -14.57 -15.48
CA GLU A 32 -10.71 -14.75 -15.93
C GLU A 32 -9.79 -13.52 -15.77
N ARG A 33 -10.31 -12.38 -15.29
CA ARG A 33 -9.53 -11.13 -15.18
C ARG A 33 -8.53 -11.18 -14.04
N HIS A 34 -7.34 -10.61 -14.26
CA HIS A 34 -6.39 -10.33 -13.19
C HIS A 34 -6.86 -9.18 -12.33
N VAL A 35 -6.66 -9.29 -11.01
CA VAL A 35 -7.18 -8.32 -10.03
C VAL A 35 -6.03 -7.73 -9.20
N LEU A 36 -6.04 -6.41 -9.10
CA LEU A 36 -5.32 -5.65 -8.07
C LEU A 36 -6.29 -5.29 -6.95
N VAL A 37 -5.98 -5.66 -5.71
CA VAL A 37 -6.73 -5.26 -4.51
C VAL A 37 -6.01 -4.08 -3.85
N CYS A 38 -6.75 -3.04 -3.47
CA CYS A 38 -6.20 -1.87 -2.81
C CYS A 38 -6.93 -1.60 -1.50
N LEU A 39 -6.19 -1.21 -0.46
CA LEU A 39 -6.71 -0.77 0.84
C LEU A 39 -5.81 0.33 1.43
N HIS A 40 -6.20 0.94 2.55
CA HIS A 40 -5.37 1.98 3.17
C HIS A 40 -4.32 1.39 4.14
N HIS A 41 -4.77 0.59 5.12
CA HIS A 41 -3.92 0.11 6.21
C HIS A 41 -3.06 -1.09 5.79
N HIS A 42 -1.83 -1.14 6.29
CA HIS A 42 -0.85 -2.15 5.90
C HIS A 42 -1.18 -3.53 6.50
N PRO A 43 -1.14 -4.62 5.70
CA PRO A 43 -1.44 -5.96 6.17
C PRO A 43 -0.19 -6.75 6.61
N VAL A 44 1.00 -6.14 6.51
CA VAL A 44 2.28 -6.77 6.87
C VAL A 44 3.11 -5.79 7.72
N PRO A 45 3.88 -6.26 8.72
CA PRO A 45 4.70 -5.38 9.55
C PRO A 45 5.71 -4.56 8.73
N MET A 46 5.83 -3.28 9.06
CA MET A 46 6.80 -2.35 8.49
C MET A 46 8.08 -2.24 9.33
N GLY A 47 8.09 -2.81 10.54
CA GLY A 47 9.26 -2.82 11.42
C GLY A 47 9.46 -1.52 12.20
N SER A 48 8.47 -0.61 12.19
CA SER A 48 8.42 0.56 13.06
C SER A 48 7.34 0.34 14.11
N ARG A 49 7.70 0.25 15.40
CA ARG A 49 6.77 -0.16 16.46
C ARG A 49 5.52 0.71 16.57
N TRP A 50 5.66 2.02 16.38
CA TRP A 50 4.52 2.94 16.43
C TRP A 50 3.58 2.75 15.23
N LEU A 51 4.13 2.45 14.05
CA LEU A 51 3.39 2.27 12.81
C LEU A 51 2.67 0.92 12.81
N ASP A 52 3.35 -0.14 13.24
CA ASP A 52 2.79 -1.49 13.30
C ASP A 52 1.63 -1.59 14.32
N ARG A 53 1.51 -0.67 15.28
CA ARG A 53 0.36 -0.56 16.20
C ARG A 53 -0.91 -0.03 15.52
N VAL A 54 -0.78 0.62 14.38
CA VAL A 54 -1.89 1.19 13.59
C VAL A 54 -2.02 0.48 12.24
N ALA A 55 -1.56 -0.77 12.18
CA ALA A 55 -1.74 -1.67 11.05
C ALA A 55 -3.22 -2.06 10.83
N LEU A 56 -3.46 -2.84 9.77
CA LEU A 56 -4.70 -3.60 9.67
C LEU A 56 -4.76 -4.62 10.81
N ALA A 57 -5.87 -4.66 11.55
CA ALA A 57 -6.02 -5.50 12.74
C ALA A 57 -6.30 -6.99 12.44
N ASN A 58 -6.81 -7.29 11.25
CA ASN A 58 -7.16 -8.66 10.83
C ASN A 58 -6.60 -9.05 9.44
N PRO A 59 -5.28 -8.93 9.22
CA PRO A 59 -4.66 -9.21 7.93
C PRO A 59 -4.80 -10.68 7.53
N GLU A 60 -4.85 -11.61 8.48
CA GLU A 60 -5.05 -13.04 8.21
C GLU A 60 -6.38 -13.30 7.52
N ALA A 61 -7.44 -12.57 7.90
CA ALA A 61 -8.75 -12.70 7.27
C ALA A 61 -8.74 -12.17 5.83
N LEU A 62 -8.01 -11.08 5.57
CA LEU A 62 -7.79 -10.57 4.21
C LEU A 62 -7.02 -11.59 3.35
N PHE A 63 -5.90 -12.10 3.88
CA PHE A 63 -5.08 -13.06 3.15
C PHE A 63 -5.79 -14.39 2.92
N ALA A 64 -6.60 -14.85 3.87
CA ALA A 64 -7.42 -16.05 3.70
C ALA A 64 -8.42 -15.92 2.54
N VAL A 65 -8.95 -14.72 2.27
CA VAL A 65 -9.77 -14.49 1.07
C VAL A 65 -8.89 -14.44 -0.17
N ILE A 66 -7.82 -13.64 -0.18
CA ILE A 66 -6.92 -13.48 -1.33
C ILE A 66 -6.34 -14.83 -1.80
N ASP A 67 -5.93 -15.69 -0.87
CA ASP A 67 -5.28 -16.97 -1.18
C ASP A 67 -6.22 -17.98 -1.87
N LYS A 68 -7.56 -17.77 -1.82
CA LYS A 68 -8.52 -18.56 -2.60
C LYS A 68 -8.57 -18.18 -4.08
N HIS A 69 -8.06 -16.98 -4.43
CA HIS A 69 -8.25 -16.36 -5.74
C HIS A 69 -6.92 -16.19 -6.47
N PRO A 70 -6.49 -17.18 -7.28
CA PRO A 70 -5.18 -17.17 -7.95
C PRO A 70 -5.00 -16.04 -8.98
N ARG A 71 -6.11 -15.36 -9.34
CA ARG A 71 -6.10 -14.21 -10.24
C ARG A 71 -5.86 -12.88 -9.55
N VAL A 72 -5.80 -12.83 -8.22
CA VAL A 72 -5.26 -11.68 -7.51
C VAL A 72 -3.76 -11.63 -7.79
N ARG A 73 -3.31 -10.57 -8.46
CA ARG A 73 -1.89 -10.41 -8.84
C ARG A 73 -1.17 -9.36 -8.02
N GLY A 74 -1.91 -8.50 -7.33
CA GLY A 74 -1.32 -7.54 -6.41
C GLY A 74 -2.24 -7.12 -5.26
N LEU A 75 -1.60 -6.68 -4.19
CA LEU A 75 -2.20 -6.03 -3.03
C LEU A 75 -1.45 -4.72 -2.76
N LEU A 76 -2.14 -3.59 -2.84
CA LEU A 76 -1.57 -2.26 -2.72
C LEU A 76 -2.11 -1.54 -1.48
N TRP A 77 -1.23 -0.94 -0.67
CA TRP A 77 -1.64 -0.10 0.44
C TRP A 77 -0.89 1.23 0.56
N GLY A 78 -1.47 2.14 1.34
CA GLY A 78 -0.92 3.43 1.72
C GLY A 78 -0.51 3.43 3.19
N HIS A 79 -0.89 4.48 3.93
CA HIS A 79 -0.73 4.64 5.38
C HIS A 79 0.72 4.73 5.92
N VAL A 80 1.64 3.95 5.35
CA VAL A 80 2.99 3.75 5.86
C VAL A 80 3.99 4.82 5.43
N HIS A 81 3.65 5.62 4.41
CA HIS A 81 4.50 6.67 3.82
C HIS A 81 5.93 6.16 3.51
N GLN A 82 6.00 4.91 3.06
CA GLN A 82 7.22 4.14 2.81
C GLN A 82 6.97 3.25 1.60
N SER A 83 8.03 2.93 0.86
CA SER A 83 7.96 1.91 -0.19
C SER A 83 8.00 0.51 0.42
N PHE A 84 7.14 -0.37 -0.07
CA PHE A 84 7.22 -1.82 0.16
C PHE A 84 7.04 -2.53 -1.18
N ASP A 85 7.79 -3.60 -1.41
CA ASP A 85 7.66 -4.44 -2.60
C ASP A 85 8.12 -5.86 -2.26
N ALA A 86 7.19 -6.80 -2.23
CA ALA A 86 7.48 -8.21 -1.97
C ALA A 86 6.52 -9.12 -2.74
N LEU A 87 6.84 -10.41 -2.81
CA LEU A 87 5.97 -11.42 -3.40
C LEU A 87 5.52 -12.41 -2.32
N ARG A 88 4.21 -12.65 -2.21
CA ARG A 88 3.61 -13.65 -1.31
C ARG A 88 2.60 -14.48 -2.09
N ASN A 89 2.80 -15.80 -2.17
CA ASN A 89 1.88 -16.74 -2.85
C ASN A 89 1.49 -16.30 -4.28
N GLY A 90 2.41 -15.71 -5.05
CA GLY A 90 2.14 -15.21 -6.40
C GLY A 90 1.45 -13.83 -6.47
N VAL A 91 1.14 -13.22 -5.32
CA VAL A 91 0.59 -11.86 -5.20
C VAL A 91 1.70 -10.86 -4.89
N ARG A 92 1.84 -9.82 -5.72
CA ARG A 92 2.79 -8.73 -5.47
C ARG A 92 2.24 -7.77 -4.42
N LEU A 93 2.92 -7.65 -3.29
CA LEU A 93 2.57 -6.79 -2.18
C LEU A 93 3.29 -5.44 -2.33
N LEU A 94 2.54 -4.34 -2.37
CA LEU A 94 3.08 -3.01 -2.67
C LEU A 94 2.62 -1.97 -1.65
N ALA A 95 3.56 -1.16 -1.18
CA ALA A 95 3.28 0.10 -0.49
C ALA A 95 3.92 1.27 -1.23
N THR A 96 3.31 2.45 -1.07
CA THR A 96 3.70 3.67 -1.79
C THR A 96 4.13 4.76 -0.80
N PRO A 97 5.28 5.41 -1.05
CA PRO A 97 5.64 6.68 -0.41
C PRO A 97 4.51 7.72 -0.47
N SER A 98 4.53 8.69 0.42
CA SER A 98 3.50 9.74 0.41
C SER A 98 3.79 10.81 -0.64
N THR A 99 2.74 11.44 -1.15
CA THR A 99 2.87 12.67 -1.95
C THR A 99 3.19 13.91 -1.09
N CYS A 100 3.49 13.74 0.20
CA CYS A 100 3.85 14.79 1.15
C CYS A 100 5.01 14.30 2.05
N ALA A 101 4.84 14.31 3.38
CA ALA A 101 5.84 13.89 4.35
C ALA A 101 6.09 12.38 4.29
N GLN A 102 7.34 11.96 4.38
CA GLN A 102 7.70 10.55 4.51
C GLN A 102 7.85 10.16 5.98
N PHE A 103 7.66 8.88 6.31
CA PHE A 103 7.90 8.36 7.66
C PHE A 103 9.21 7.58 7.69
N ARG A 104 10.01 7.83 8.74
CA ARG A 104 11.32 7.16 8.88
C ARG A 104 11.12 5.66 9.16
N PRO A 105 11.77 4.77 8.38
CA PRO A 105 11.65 3.33 8.58
C PRO A 105 12.42 2.85 9.81
N ARG A 106 11.94 1.78 10.44
CA ARG A 106 12.61 1.08 11.56
C ARG A 106 12.84 1.94 12.81
N THR A 107 11.84 2.73 13.17
CA THR A 107 11.87 3.58 14.37
C THR A 107 10.85 3.13 15.42
N GLU A 108 11.19 3.32 16.70
CA GLU A 108 10.27 3.03 17.81
C GLU A 108 9.15 4.07 17.95
N GLN A 109 9.44 5.33 17.58
CA GLN A 109 8.54 6.47 17.69
C GLN A 109 8.33 7.14 16.33
N PHE A 110 7.25 7.91 16.23
CA PHE A 110 6.93 8.67 15.02
C PHE A 110 8.06 9.64 14.69
N GLU A 111 8.60 9.51 13.48
CA GLU A 111 9.63 10.38 12.96
C GLU A 111 9.37 10.66 11.47
N VAL A 112 9.50 11.92 11.08
CA VAL A 112 9.42 12.34 9.67
C VAL A 112 10.78 12.12 9.02
N ASP A 113 10.77 11.54 7.83
CA ASP A 113 11.97 11.37 7.01
C ASP A 113 12.13 12.59 6.07
N PRO A 114 13.34 13.18 5.95
CA PRO A 114 13.58 14.36 5.10
C PRO A 114 13.49 14.07 3.59
N LEU A 115 13.15 12.85 3.17
CA LEU A 115 12.91 12.51 1.78
C LEU A 115 11.76 13.36 1.17
N PRO A 116 11.86 13.69 -0.14
CA PRO A 116 10.82 14.48 -0.80
C PRO A 116 9.52 13.68 -0.98
N ALA A 117 8.48 14.36 -1.44
CA ALA A 117 7.25 13.71 -1.89
C ALA A 117 7.56 12.69 -3.00
N ALA A 118 6.77 11.63 -3.07
CA ALA A 118 6.86 10.63 -4.12
C ALA A 118 5.50 10.01 -4.43
N TYR A 119 5.43 9.36 -5.59
CA TYR A 119 4.29 8.54 -5.99
C TYR A 119 4.78 7.26 -6.69
N ARG A 120 3.87 6.31 -6.88
CA ARG A 120 4.14 5.05 -7.57
C ARG A 120 3.32 4.98 -8.86
N THR A 121 3.97 4.68 -9.98
CA THR A 121 3.28 4.32 -11.22
C THR A 121 2.96 2.83 -11.24
N LEU A 122 1.86 2.46 -11.89
CA LEU A 122 1.45 1.07 -12.08
C LEU A 122 1.04 0.86 -13.54
N GLU A 123 1.70 -0.07 -14.21
CA GLU A 123 1.29 -0.60 -15.51
C GLU A 123 0.72 -2.00 -15.28
N LEU A 124 -0.59 -2.15 -15.46
CA LEU A 124 -1.29 -3.43 -15.30
C LEU A 124 -1.36 -4.13 -16.66
N ARG A 125 -0.68 -5.27 -16.80
CA ARG A 125 -0.56 -5.98 -18.07
C ARG A 125 -1.57 -7.12 -18.19
N ALA A 126 -1.87 -7.50 -19.44
CA ALA A 126 -2.85 -8.54 -19.75
C ALA A 126 -2.46 -9.94 -19.23
N ASP A 127 -1.16 -10.21 -19.04
CA ASP A 127 -0.63 -11.45 -18.44
C ASP A 127 -0.66 -11.44 -16.89
N GLY A 128 -1.17 -10.35 -16.31
CA GLY A 128 -1.29 -10.14 -14.88
C GLY A 128 0.02 -9.74 -14.20
N SER A 129 1.08 -9.48 -14.96
CA SER A 129 2.26 -8.82 -14.42
C SER A 129 1.95 -7.34 -14.15
N ILE A 130 2.61 -6.80 -13.13
CA ILE A 130 2.48 -5.40 -12.72
C ILE A 130 3.86 -4.78 -12.86
N ALA A 131 4.04 -3.87 -13.80
CA ALA A 131 5.23 -3.01 -13.81
C ALA A 131 4.99 -1.79 -12.93
N THR A 132 6.03 -1.35 -12.22
CA THR A 132 5.89 -0.26 -11.27
C THR A 132 7.19 0.46 -11.08
N GLU A 133 7.12 1.78 -10.92
CA GLU A 133 8.24 2.65 -10.62
C GLU A 133 7.86 3.60 -9.49
N LEU A 134 8.84 3.92 -8.63
CA LEU A 134 8.72 5.00 -7.66
C LEU A 134 9.30 6.28 -8.27
N VAL A 135 8.48 7.33 -8.32
CA VAL A 135 8.89 8.63 -8.82
C VAL A 135 8.96 9.60 -7.65
N TRP A 136 10.18 10.06 -7.35
CA TRP A 136 10.42 11.10 -6.37
C TRP A 136 10.25 12.47 -7.02
N VAL A 137 9.42 13.31 -6.41
CA VAL A 137 9.15 14.66 -6.86
C VAL A 137 10.24 15.55 -6.27
N GLU A 138 11.31 15.78 -7.03
CA GLU A 138 12.34 16.75 -6.63
C GLU A 138 11.72 18.13 -6.47
N ASP A 139 12.09 18.82 -5.39
CA ASP A 139 11.71 20.21 -5.18
C ASP A 139 12.45 21.09 -6.19
N SER A 140 11.76 21.48 -7.26
CA SER A 140 12.30 22.39 -8.28
C SER A 140 12.68 23.77 -7.70
N ALA A 141 12.25 24.10 -6.48
CA ALA A 141 12.60 25.33 -5.79
C ALA A 141 14.06 25.38 -5.25
N ARG A 142 14.79 24.25 -5.21
CA ARG A 142 16.22 24.24 -4.78
C ARG A 142 17.23 24.37 -5.92
N ARG A 143 16.79 24.48 -7.18
CA ARG A 143 17.68 24.74 -8.35
C ARG A 143 17.78 26.23 -8.72
N GLY A 144 17.51 27.13 -7.77
CA GLY A 144 17.45 28.58 -8.00
C GLY A 144 18.32 29.42 -7.06
N SER A 145 19.59 29.07 -6.86
CA SER A 145 20.60 30.05 -6.43
C SER A 145 21.90 29.84 -7.22
N ILE A 146 21.82 30.09 -8.53
CA ILE A 146 22.98 30.43 -9.33
C ILE A 146 23.28 31.90 -9.02
N GLY A 147 24.53 32.18 -8.65
CA GLY A 147 24.97 33.40 -7.99
C GLY A 147 24.57 34.72 -8.65
N ALA A 148 24.37 35.73 -7.80
CA ALA A 148 24.51 37.12 -8.17
C ALA A 148 25.88 37.61 -7.66
N ALA A 149 26.54 38.37 -8.51
CA ALA A 149 27.91 38.87 -8.45
C ALA A 149 28.26 39.69 -7.20
#